data_AF-A0A365P1N0-F1
#
_entry.id   AF-A0A365P1N0-F1
#
_cell.length_a   1.000
_cell.length_b   1.000
_cell.length_c   1.000
_cell.angle_alpha   90.00
_cell.angle_beta   90.00
_cell.angle_gamma   90.00
#
_symmetry.space_group_name_H-M   'P 1'
#
loop_
_entity.id
_entity.type
_entity.pdbx_description
1 polymer ?
#
loop_
_entity_poly.entity_id
_entity_poly.type
_entity_poly.pdbx_seq_one_letter_code
_entity_poly.pdbx_strand_id
1 'polypeptide(L)' 'MTYLKFIQYFYLAFAIFSFGFAYTQWQAGEDFILPIVVGVVCIGMFFFRRHFYKKYQNRQ' A
#
# COMPACT_ATOMS: atom_id res chain seq x y z
N MET A 1 0.20 13.54 16.68
CA MET A 1 -0.11 12.10 16.85
C MET A 1 -1.33 11.59 16.06
N THR A 2 -1.96 12.39 15.16
CA THR A 2 -3.14 11.95 14.37
C THR A 2 -2.84 11.86 12.86
N TYR A 3 -2.01 12.76 12.32
CA TYR A 3 -1.66 12.80 10.88
C TYR A 3 -0.88 11.56 10.38
N LEU A 4 0.01 11.01 11.22
CA LEU A 4 0.84 9.86 10.84
C LEU A 4 0.05 8.55 10.71
N LYS A 5 -1.14 8.46 11.32
CA LYS A 5 -2.04 7.31 11.16
C LYS A 5 -2.87 7.42 9.87
N PHE A 6 -3.22 8.64 9.48
CA PHE A 6 -4.05 8.89 8.29
C PHE A 6 -3.33 8.51 6.99
N ILE A 7 -2.04 8.87 6.89
CA ILE A 7 -1.21 8.50 5.73
C ILE A 7 -1.10 6.98 5.58
N GLN A 8 -1.19 6.21 6.67
CA GLN A 8 -1.10 4.75 6.67
C GLN A 8 -2.34 4.12 6.01
N TYR A 9 -3.52 4.67 6.25
CA TYR A 9 -4.76 4.28 5.55
C TYR A 9 -4.70 4.61 4.05
N PHE A 10 -3.99 5.68 3.68
CA PHE A 10 -3.79 6.04 2.28
C PHE A 10 -3.05 4.95 1.49
N TYR A 11 -2.00 4.34 2.07
CA TYR A 11 -1.30 3.20 1.43
C TYR A 11 -2.22 2.00 1.23
N LEU A 12 -3.14 1.74 2.16
CA LEU A 12 -4.07 0.62 2.05
C LEU A 12 -5.14 0.89 0.98
N ALA A 13 -5.67 2.11 0.94
CA ALA A 13 -6.61 2.54 -0.11
C ALA A 13 -5.95 2.47 -1.50
N PHE A 14 -4.70 2.91 -1.62
CA PHE A 14 -3.95 2.88 -2.87
C PHE A 14 -3.61 1.45 -3.31
N ALA A 15 -3.31 0.55 -2.37
CA ALA A 15 -3.12 -0.86 -2.66
C ALA A 15 -4.40 -1.48 -3.24
N ILE A 16 -5.55 -1.27 -2.58
CA ILE A 16 -6.85 -1.77 -3.06
C ILE A 16 -7.17 -1.24 -4.46
N PHE A 17 -6.93 0.05 -4.68
CA PHE A 17 -7.10 0.67 -6.00
C PHE A 17 -6.20 0.03 -7.06
N SER A 18 -4.91 -0.19 -6.74
CA SER A 18 -3.95 -0.81 -7.65
C SER A 18 -4.32 -2.26 -8.01
N PHE A 19 -4.85 -3.04 -7.07
CA PHE A 19 -5.37 -4.39 -7.36
C PHE A 19 -6.64 -4.36 -8.21
N GLY A 20 -7.56 -3.42 -7.95
CA GLY A 20 -8.75 -3.21 -8.78
C GLY A 20 -8.37 -2.83 -10.21
N PHE A 21 -7.40 -1.93 -10.37
CA PHE A 21 -6.85 -1.53 -11.67
C PHE A 21 -6.12 -2.70 -12.37
N ALA A 22 -5.39 -3.53 -11.63
CA ALA A 22 -4.78 -4.73 -12.20
C ALA A 22 -5.83 -5.70 -12.75
N TYR A 23 -6.96 -5.85 -12.05
CA TYR A 23 -8.06 -6.70 -12.50
C TYR A 23 -8.70 -6.18 -13.79
N THR A 24 -8.86 -4.87 -13.94
CA THR A 24 -9.37 -4.28 -15.19
C THR A 24 -8.38 -4.47 -16.34
N GLN A 25 -7.08 -4.30 -16.10
CA GLN A 25 -6.02 -4.57 -17.10
C GLN A 25 -6.00 -6.04 -17.51
N TRP A 26 -6.17 -6.96 -16.55
CA TRP A 26 -6.22 -8.39 -16.82
C TRP A 26 -7.42 -8.77 -17.71
N GLN A 27 -8.60 -8.18 -17.46
CA GLN A 27 -9.76 -8.39 -18.34
C GLN A 27 -9.57 -7.75 -19.73
N ALA A 28 -8.86 -6.63 -19.81
CA ALA A 28 -8.53 -5.97 -21.08
C ALA A 28 -7.46 -6.74 -21.90
N GLY A 29 -6.82 -7.77 -21.33
CA GLY A 29 -5.72 -8.48 -21.97
C GLY A 29 -4.41 -7.68 -22.02
N GLU A 30 -4.32 -6.61 -21.24
CA GLU A 30 -3.12 -5.78 -21.12
C GLU A 30 -2.21 -6.28 -19.99
N ASP A 31 -0.97 -5.77 -19.96
CA ASP A 31 0.00 -6.12 -18.93
C ASP A 31 -0.44 -5.67 -17.53
N PHE A 32 -0.93 -6.63 -16.76
CA PHE A 32 -1.39 -6.46 -15.38
C PHE A 32 -0.30 -6.69 -14.33
N ILE A 33 0.91 -7.10 -14.76
CA ILE A 33 2.07 -7.36 -13.89
C ILE A 33 2.45 -6.09 -13.10
N LEU A 34 2.53 -4.94 -13.78
CA LEU A 34 2.90 -3.66 -13.19
C LEU A 34 1.99 -3.25 -12.02
N PRO A 35 0.66 -3.16 -12.19
CA PRO A 35 -0.24 -2.76 -11.11
C PRO A 35 -0.34 -3.80 -9.98
N ILE A 36 -0.12 -5.10 -10.24
CA ILE A 36 0.04 -6.10 -9.18
C ILE A 36 1.29 -5.84 -8.34
N VAL A 37 2.44 -5.63 -8.99
CA VAL A 37 3.72 -5.38 -8.29
C VAL A 37 3.61 -4.10 -7.46
N VAL A 38 3.01 -3.05 -8.01
CA VAL A 38 2.76 -1.79 -7.27
C VAL A 38 1.86 -2.03 -6.06
N GLY A 39 0.77 -2.79 -6.22
CA GLY A 39 -0.13 -3.15 -5.13
C GLY A 39 0.59 -3.91 -4.00
N VAL A 40 1.42 -4.89 -4.35
CA VAL A 40 2.24 -5.65 -3.39
C VAL A 40 3.25 -4.74 -2.68
N VAL A 41 3.92 -3.84 -3.40
CA VAL A 41 4.86 -2.87 -2.81
C VAL A 41 4.14 -1.92 -1.86
N CYS A 42 2.94 -1.42 -2.19
CA CYS A 42 2.15 -0.59 -1.29
C CYS A 42 1.76 -1.33 0.00
N ILE A 43 1.38 -2.60 -0.08
CA ILE A 43 1.13 -3.46 1.10
C ILE A 43 2.43 -3.63 1.92
N GLY A 44 3.56 -3.88 1.25
CA GLY A 44 4.87 -3.98 1.89
C GLY A 44 5.23 -2.70 2.65
N MET A 45 5.05 -1.53 2.03
CA MET A 45 5.26 -0.21 2.67
C MET A 45 4.32 0.02 3.85
N PHE A 46 3.08 -0.46 3.79
CA PHE A 46 2.14 -0.40 4.91
C PHE A 46 2.65 -1.17 6.13
N PHE A 47 3.15 -2.40 5.93
CA PHE A 47 3.74 -3.21 6.99
C PHE A 47 5.06 -2.64 7.51
N PHE A 48 5.95 -2.20 6.63
CA PHE A 48 7.20 -1.54 6.99
C PHE A 48 6.96 -0.31 7.85
N ARG A 49 6.03 0.55 7.44
CA ARG A 49 5.68 1.77 8.17
C ARG A 49 5.00 1.45 9.50
N ARG A 50 4.13 0.43 9.58
CA ARG A 50 3.54 -0.06 10.85
C ARG A 50 4.61 -0.50 11.84
N HIS A 51 5.62 -1.22 11.36
CA HIS A 51 6.71 -1.72 12.20
C HIS A 51 7.66 -0.60 12.66
N PHE A 52 7.98 0.34 11.76
CA PHE A 52 8.84 1.49 12.07
C PHE A 52 8.19 2.49 13.04
N TYR A 53 6.88 2.73 12.93
CA TYR A 53 6.14 3.61 13.85
C TYR A 53 6.27 3.14 15.31
N LYS A 54 6.22 1.83 15.53
CA LYS A 54 6.40 1.22 16.85
C LYS A 54 7.80 1.46 17.44
N LYS A 55 8.83 1.55 16.58
CA LYS A 55 10.22 1.76 17.01
C LYS A 55 10.52 3.21 17.41
N TYR A 56 9.85 4.18 16.77
CA TYR A 56 10.00 5.60 17.12
C TYR A 56 9.21 6.00 18.37
N GLN A 57 8.05 5.38 18.61
CA GLN A 57 7.25 5.65 19.81
C GLN A 57 7.91 5.14 21.10
N ASN A 58 8.79 4.13 21.01
CA ASN A 58 9.50 3.55 22.15
C ASN A 58 10.85 4.25 22.46
N ARG A 59 11.12 5.41 21.83
CA ARG A 59 12.36 6.18 21.95
C ARG A 59 12.12 7.61 22.48
N GLN A 60 10.87 7.96 22.81
CA GLN A 60 10.53 9.12 23.66
C GLN A 60 10.11 8.61 25.04
#